data_AF-A0ABD6E6D3-F1
#
_entry.id   AF-A0ABD6E6D3-F1
#
_cell.length_a   1.000
_cell.length_b   1.000
_cell.length_c   1.000
_cell.angle_alpha   90.00
_cell.angle_beta   90.00
_cell.angle_gamma   90.00
#
_symmetry.space_group_name_H-M   'P 1'
#
loop_
_entity.id
_entity.type
_entity.pdbx_description
1 polymer ?
#
loop_
_entity_poly.entity_id
_entity_poly.type
_entity_poly.pdbx_seq_one_letter_code
_entity_poly.pdbx_strand_id
1 'polypeptide(L)'
;MRYHTATHVLSGVFFNEYNFKVTGNQLTTDKGRIDLNMGEMDVDLIKTAIEKSNQIIMKELPVEIYYLSRDQAEKDSSLFKLAVGFIHDVDNIRIVNIKGFDRQADGGCHVRNLNEIGTIKFIDAVNKGKNFKRVYFSL
;
A
#
# COMPACT_ATOMS: atom_id res chain seq x y z
N MET A 1 12.71 3.09 -1.27
CA MET A 1 12.46 1.62 -1.23
C MET A 1 11.70 1.20 0.01
N ARG A 2 12.25 1.37 1.22
CA ARG A 2 11.59 0.98 2.49
C ARG A 2 10.16 1.57 2.62
N TYR A 3 10.04 2.89 2.52
CA TYR A 3 8.75 3.60 2.55
C TYR A 3 7.76 3.14 1.47
N HIS A 4 8.24 2.81 0.27
CA HIS A 4 7.38 2.38 -0.83
C HIS A 4 6.79 0.99 -0.55
N THR A 5 7.62 0.07 -0.05
CA THR A 5 7.14 -1.28 0.31
C THR A 5 6.25 -1.22 1.55
N ALA A 6 6.54 -0.35 2.51
CA ALA A 6 5.64 -0.08 3.65
C ALA A 6 4.26 0.41 3.19
N THR A 7 4.19 1.29 2.19
CA THR A 7 2.93 1.72 1.58
C THR A 7 2.17 0.55 0.95
N HIS A 8 2.84 -0.41 0.31
CA HIS A 8 2.18 -1.61 -0.21
C HIS A 8 1.57 -2.45 0.92
N VAL A 9 2.31 -2.66 2.02
CA VAL A 9 1.80 -3.38 3.19
C VAL A 9 0.56 -2.69 3.75
N LEU A 10 0.65 -1.37 4.01
CA LEU A 10 -0.48 -0.58 4.51
C LEU A 10 -1.67 -0.64 3.55
N SER A 11 -1.44 -0.42 2.25
CA SER A 11 -2.50 -0.47 1.24
C SER A 11 -3.17 -1.84 1.18
N GLY A 12 -2.40 -2.92 1.32
CA GLY A 12 -2.92 -4.28 1.37
C GLY A 12 -3.80 -4.50 2.60
N VAL A 13 -3.38 -4.06 3.79
CA VAL A 13 -4.17 -4.18 5.03
C VAL A 13 -5.46 -3.36 4.94
N PHE A 14 -5.36 -2.09 4.56
CA PHE A 14 -6.53 -1.22 4.43
C PHE A 14 -7.54 -1.75 3.42
N PHE A 15 -7.07 -2.30 2.30
CA PHE A 15 -7.95 -2.87 1.30
C PHE A 15 -8.55 -4.21 1.73
N ASN A 16 -7.73 -5.17 2.18
CA ASN A 16 -8.17 -6.53 2.45
C ASN A 16 -9.10 -6.62 3.67
N GLU A 17 -8.90 -5.76 4.68
CA GLU A 17 -9.67 -5.83 5.93
C GLU A 17 -10.81 -4.83 6.00
N TYR A 18 -10.65 -3.67 5.38
CA TYR A 18 -11.58 -2.55 5.51
C TYR A 18 -12.15 -2.06 4.18
N ASN A 19 -11.75 -2.66 3.05
CA ASN A 19 -12.11 -2.25 1.70
C ASN A 19 -11.81 -0.77 1.41
N PHE A 20 -10.79 -0.22 2.08
CA PHE A 20 -10.31 1.14 1.84
C PHE A 20 -9.23 1.11 0.76
N LYS A 21 -9.46 1.87 -0.31
CA LYS A 21 -8.51 2.11 -1.40
C LYS A 21 -7.66 3.34 -1.11
N VAL A 22 -6.43 3.30 -1.61
CA VAL A 22 -5.53 4.44 -1.58
C VAL A 22 -5.92 5.42 -2.70
N THR A 23 -6.24 6.66 -2.34
CA THR A 23 -6.59 7.73 -3.29
C THR A 23 -5.39 8.60 -3.66
N GLY A 24 -4.28 8.47 -2.92
CA GLY A 24 -3.05 9.21 -3.15
C GLY A 24 -1.98 8.79 -2.15
N ASN A 25 -0.72 9.04 -2.48
CA ASN A 25 0.40 8.85 -1.56
C ASN A 25 1.51 9.87 -1.86
N GLN A 26 2.43 10.04 -0.92
CA GLN A 26 3.68 10.76 -1.15
C GLN A 26 4.74 10.24 -0.17
N LEU A 27 5.95 10.03 -0.68
CA LEU A 27 7.05 9.46 0.08
C LEU A 27 8.24 10.43 0.08
N THR A 28 8.82 10.67 1.25
CA THR A 28 10.11 11.36 1.40
C THR A 28 11.11 10.42 2.08
N THR A 29 12.32 10.92 2.34
CA THR A 29 13.34 10.18 3.12
C THR A 29 12.95 10.01 4.59
N ASP A 30 12.15 10.94 5.12
CA ASP A 30 11.90 11.05 6.56
C ASP A 30 10.50 10.59 6.97
N LYS A 31 9.53 10.64 6.06
CA LYS A 31 8.14 10.22 6.31
C LYS A 31 7.41 9.83 5.03
N GLY A 32 6.38 9.01 5.19
CA GLY A 32 5.40 8.69 4.17
C GLY A 32 4.02 9.25 4.50
N ARG A 33 3.19 9.40 3.48
CA ARG A 33 1.75 9.56 3.65
C ARG A 33 0.96 8.68 2.68
N ILE A 34 -0.19 8.23 3.13
CA ILE A 34 -1.25 7.63 2.31
C ILE A 34 -2.55 8.40 2.51
N ASP A 35 -3.32 8.51 1.44
CA ASP A 35 -4.67 9.06 1.44
C ASP A 35 -5.64 7.91 1.19
N LEU A 36 -6.69 7.78 2.00
CA LEU A 36 -7.65 6.69 1.99
C LEU A 36 -9.05 7.22 1.67
N ASN A 37 -9.84 6.43 0.93
CA ASN A 37 -11.25 6.68 0.66
C ASN A 37 -12.17 6.42 1.89
N MET A 38 -11.74 6.86 3.07
CA MET A 38 -12.40 6.61 4.34
C MET A 38 -13.42 7.72 4.67
N GLY A 39 -14.64 7.30 5.02
CA GLY A 39 -15.77 8.20 5.33
C GLY A 39 -15.54 9.02 6.61
N GLU A 40 -15.76 8.42 7.77
CA GLU A 40 -15.46 9.06 9.06
C GLU A 40 -14.02 8.79 9.47
N MET A 41 -13.38 9.72 10.17
CA MET A 41 -12.03 9.49 10.68
C MET A 41 -12.11 8.59 11.91
N ASP A 42 -11.41 7.46 11.86
CA ASP A 42 -11.22 6.57 13.00
C ASP A 42 -9.72 6.32 13.18
N VAL A 43 -9.14 7.03 14.15
CA VAL A 43 -7.70 6.97 14.44
C VAL A 43 -7.31 5.63 15.06
N ASP A 44 -8.20 4.99 15.81
CA ASP A 44 -7.91 3.72 16.47
C ASP A 44 -7.93 2.58 15.45
N LEU A 45 -8.83 2.62 14.47
CA LEU A 45 -8.79 1.75 13.30
C LEU A 45 -7.50 1.93 12.51
N ILE A 46 -7.08 3.18 12.26
CA ILE A 46 -5.82 3.47 11.55
C ILE A 46 -4.61 2.88 12.29
N LYS A 47 -4.54 3.06 13.62
CA LYS A 47 -3.48 2.48 14.45
C LYS A 47 -3.51 0.96 14.42
N THR A 48 -4.70 0.36 14.52
CA THR A 48 -4.89 -1.09 14.41
C THR A 48 -4.40 -1.62 13.06
N ALA A 49 -4.68 -0.92 11.95
CA ALA A 49 -4.19 -1.29 10.64
C ALA A 49 -2.66 -1.19 10.54
N ILE A 50 -2.04 -0.20 11.20
CA ILE A 50 -0.57 -0.08 11.29
C ILE A 50 0.02 -1.23 12.12
N GLU A 51 -0.60 -1.60 13.23
CA GLU A 51 -0.17 -2.75 14.05
C GLU A 51 -0.21 -4.06 13.24
N LYS A 52 -1.31 -4.30 12.52
CA LYS A 52 -1.44 -5.47 11.62
C LYS A 52 -0.43 -5.44 10.48
N SER A 53 -0.14 -4.25 9.94
CA SER A 53 0.92 -4.08 8.94
C SER A 53 2.29 -4.47 9.50
N ASN A 54 2.61 -4.07 10.73
CA ASN A 54 3.83 -4.49 11.41
C ASN A 54 3.85 -6.01 11.67
N GLN A 55 2.72 -6.63 12.02
CA GLN A 55 2.63 -8.09 12.15
C GLN A 55 2.93 -8.81 10.82
N ILE A 56 2.50 -8.26 9.69
CA ILE A 56 2.84 -8.79 8.36
C ILE A 56 4.34 -8.62 8.07
N ILE A 57 4.91 -7.47 8.42
CA ILE A 57 6.35 -7.21 8.26
C ILE A 57 7.19 -8.22 9.04
N MET A 58 6.79 -8.53 10.28
CA MET A 58 7.46 -9.53 11.12
C MET A 58 7.41 -10.96 10.58
N LYS A 59 6.61 -11.24 9.55
CA LYS A 59 6.64 -12.53 8.84
C LYS A 59 7.79 -12.64 7.84
N GLU A 60 8.54 -11.55 7.60
CA GLU A 60 9.73 -11.53 6.75
C GLU A 60 9.48 -12.10 5.35
N LEU A 61 8.32 -11.77 4.78
CA LEU A 61 7.89 -12.31 3.49
C LEU A 61 8.80 -11.80 2.36
N PRO A 62 9.15 -12.65 1.38
CA PRO A 62 9.88 -12.20 0.21
C PRO A 62 9.00 -11.32 -0.67
N VAL A 63 9.62 -10.32 -1.28
CA VAL A 63 9.02 -9.44 -2.29
C VAL A 63 9.55 -9.86 -3.66
N GLU A 64 8.66 -10.43 -4.45
CA GLU A 64 8.93 -10.93 -5.79
C GLU A 64 8.39 -9.94 -6.83
N ILE A 65 9.11 -9.78 -7.94
CA ILE A 65 8.70 -8.92 -9.04
C ILE A 65 8.57 -9.80 -10.30
N TYR A 66 7.43 -9.69 -10.96
CA TYR A 66 7.19 -10.31 -12.26
C TYR A 66 6.32 -9.42 -13.13
N TYR A 67 6.05 -9.86 -14.36
CA TYR A 67 5.27 -9.11 -15.33
C TYR A 67 4.08 -9.95 -15.79
N LEU A 68 2.95 -9.28 -15.99
CA LEU A 68 1.78 -9.84 -16.66
C LEU A 68 1.51 -9.04 -17.93
N SER A 69 0.88 -9.66 -18.93
CA SER A 69 0.30 -8.86 -20.01
C SER A 69 -0.82 -7.99 -19.45
N ARG A 70 -1.10 -6.87 -20.13
CA ARG A 70 -2.24 -6.01 -19.82
C ARG A 70 -3.54 -6.81 -19.63
N ASP A 71 -3.89 -7.63 -20.61
CA ASP A 71 -5.11 -8.44 -20.59
C ASP A 71 -5.20 -9.37 -19.38
N GLN A 72 -4.07 -9.91 -18.93
CA GLN A 72 -4.02 -10.77 -17.73
C GLN A 72 -4.21 -9.97 -16.46
N ALA A 73 -3.56 -8.81 -16.37
CA ALA A 73 -3.64 -7.94 -15.20
C ALA A 73 -5.04 -7.31 -15.06
N GLU A 74 -5.66 -6.86 -16.16
CA GLU A 74 -7.00 -6.25 -16.14
C GLU A 74 -8.10 -7.23 -15.71
N LYS A 75 -7.90 -8.54 -15.91
CA LYS A 75 -8.80 -9.59 -15.39
C LYS A 75 -8.75 -9.74 -13.87
N ASP A 76 -7.68 -9.27 -13.23
CA ASP A 76 -7.52 -9.29 -11.78
C ASP A 76 -7.59 -7.87 -11.19
N SER A 77 -8.80 -7.43 -10.89
CA SER A 77 -9.05 -6.12 -10.29
C SER A 77 -8.38 -5.92 -8.93
N SER A 78 -7.97 -7.01 -8.25
CA SER A 78 -7.30 -6.93 -6.95
C SER A 78 -5.87 -6.37 -7.04
N LEU A 79 -5.26 -6.37 -8.24
CA LEU A 79 -3.93 -5.78 -8.49
C LEU A 79 -3.92 -4.26 -8.39
N PHE A 80 -5.09 -3.62 -8.50
CA PHE A 80 -5.23 -2.17 -8.56
C PHE A 80 -5.84 -1.63 -7.26
N LYS A 81 -4.96 -1.29 -6.31
CA LYS A 81 -5.36 -0.76 -5.00
C LYS A 81 -5.66 0.75 -5.00
N LEU A 82 -5.28 1.43 -6.09
CA LEU A 82 -5.58 2.84 -6.26
C LEU A 82 -7.05 3.05 -6.63
N ALA A 83 -7.65 4.12 -6.11
CA ALA A 83 -8.99 4.54 -6.50
C ALA A 83 -9.05 5.13 -7.91
N VAL A 84 -7.94 5.74 -8.35
CA VAL A 84 -7.71 6.12 -9.74
C VAL A 84 -7.27 4.88 -10.50
N GLY A 85 -7.99 4.54 -11.58
CA GLY A 85 -7.67 3.38 -12.43
C GLY A 85 -6.28 3.47 -13.07
N PHE A 86 -5.84 2.40 -13.71
CA PHE A 86 -4.57 2.36 -14.42
C PHE A 86 -4.65 3.19 -15.71
N ILE A 87 -3.90 4.31 -15.77
CA ILE A 87 -3.99 5.30 -16.86
C ILE A 87 -2.86 5.13 -17.90
N HIS A 88 -1.92 4.21 -17.66
CA HIS A 88 -0.74 4.07 -18.53
C HIS A 88 -0.99 3.14 -19.70
N ASP A 89 -0.46 3.51 -20.87
CA ASP A 89 -0.48 2.66 -22.06
C ASP A 89 0.79 1.79 -22.15
N VAL A 90 0.77 0.62 -21.51
CA VAL A 90 1.87 -0.36 -21.51
C VAL A 90 1.36 -1.78 -21.75
N ASP A 91 2.11 -2.56 -22.52
CA ASP A 91 1.75 -3.94 -22.87
C ASP A 91 1.98 -4.93 -21.71
N ASN A 92 3.01 -4.66 -20.91
CA ASN A 92 3.42 -5.49 -19.77
C ASN A 92 3.33 -4.70 -18.48
N ILE A 93 2.51 -5.18 -17.55
CA ILE A 93 2.29 -4.56 -16.25
C ILE A 93 3.21 -5.25 -15.23
N ARG A 94 4.06 -4.43 -14.58
CA ARG A 94 4.95 -4.88 -13.51
C ARG A 94 4.14 -5.13 -12.24
N ILE A 95 4.25 -6.34 -11.71
CA ILE A 95 3.59 -6.78 -10.48
C ILE A 95 4.62 -6.92 -9.37
N VAL A 96 4.32 -6.29 -8.24
CA VAL A 96 5.04 -6.43 -6.98
C VAL A 96 4.22 -7.37 -6.10
N ASN A 97 4.77 -8.54 -5.80
CA ASN A 97 4.12 -9.59 -5.03
C ASN A 97 4.82 -9.75 -3.68
N ILE A 98 4.12 -9.39 -2.61
CA ILE A 98 4.51 -9.73 -1.25
C ILE A 98 3.94 -11.12 -0.98
N LYS A 99 4.81 -12.13 -1.06
CA LYS A 99 4.40 -13.54 -1.16
C LYS A 99 3.51 -13.97 0.01
N GLY A 100 2.31 -14.47 -0.31
CA GLY A 100 1.35 -14.94 0.68
C GLY A 100 0.58 -13.82 1.39
N PHE A 101 0.72 -12.56 0.95
CA PHE A 101 -0.01 -11.43 1.50
C PHE A 101 -0.79 -10.66 0.43
N ASP A 102 -0.11 -9.99 -0.48
CA ASP A 102 -0.77 -9.09 -1.44
C ASP A 102 0.09 -8.85 -2.68
N ARG A 103 -0.57 -8.59 -3.80
CA ARG A 103 0.05 -8.29 -5.09
C ARG A 103 -0.53 -7.02 -5.69
N GLN A 104 0.33 -6.14 -6.19
CA GLN A 104 -0.05 -4.83 -6.70
C GLN A 104 0.70 -4.48 -7.97
N ALA A 105 0.02 -3.82 -8.91
CA ALA A 105 0.67 -3.23 -10.08
C ALA A 105 1.41 -1.95 -9.66
N ASP A 106 2.74 -1.94 -9.80
CA ASP A 106 3.57 -0.80 -9.40
C ASP A 106 4.89 -0.74 -10.19
N GLY A 107 5.31 0.48 -10.56
CA GLY A 107 6.50 0.74 -11.37
C GLY A 107 7.75 1.18 -10.61
N GLY A 108 7.68 1.39 -9.29
CA GLY A 108 8.78 1.90 -8.48
C GLY A 108 9.60 0.84 -7.74
N CYS A 109 10.49 1.32 -6.87
CA CYS A 109 11.54 0.51 -6.28
C CYS A 109 11.13 -0.06 -4.92
N HIS A 110 11.24 -1.39 -4.78
CA HIS A 110 10.88 -2.14 -3.58
C HIS A 110 12.08 -2.84 -2.96
N VAL A 111 12.00 -3.07 -1.64
CA VAL A 111 12.94 -3.97 -0.94
C VAL A 111 12.72 -5.41 -1.41
N ARG A 112 13.66 -6.32 -1.10
CA ARG A 112 13.57 -7.75 -1.48
C ARG A 112 12.87 -8.58 -0.42
N ASN A 113 12.86 -8.12 0.83
CA ASN A 113 12.17 -8.78 1.94
C ASN A 113 11.53 -7.74 2.88
N LEU A 114 10.40 -8.08 3.50
CA LEU A 114 9.72 -7.18 4.42
C LEU A 114 10.57 -6.81 5.65
N ASN A 115 11.50 -7.65 6.09
CA ASN A 115 12.38 -7.34 7.23
C ASN A 115 13.26 -6.10 6.99
N GLU A 116 13.50 -5.71 5.74
CA GLU A 116 14.24 -4.49 5.38
C GLU A 116 13.44 -3.20 5.66
N ILE A 117 12.12 -3.29 5.87
CA ILE A 117 11.25 -2.12 6.08
C ILE A 117 11.53 -1.47 7.43
N GLY A 118 11.72 -2.24 8.50
CA GLY A 118 11.71 -1.76 9.88
C GLY A 118 10.28 -1.71 10.45
N THR A 119 9.96 -0.72 11.29
CA THR A 119 8.67 -0.65 11.98
C THR A 119 7.89 0.57 11.53
N ILE A 120 6.69 0.37 11.01
CA ILE A 120 5.79 1.46 10.66
C ILE A 120 5.28 2.12 11.95
N LYS A 121 5.48 3.42 12.07
CA LYS A 121 5.03 4.24 13.21
C LYS A 121 3.99 5.24 12.75
N PHE A 122 2.86 5.29 13.44
CA PHE A 122 1.86 6.34 13.25
C PHE A 122 2.45 7.71 13.65
N ILE A 123 2.26 8.71 12.80
CA ILE A 123 2.62 10.10 13.12
C ILE A 123 1.36 10.92 13.38
N ASP A 124 0.46 10.99 12.40
CA ASP A 124 -0.72 11.85 12.45
C ASP A 124 -1.77 11.41 11.42
N ALA A 125 -3.02 11.83 11.62
CA ALA A 125 -4.10 11.65 10.66
C ALA A 125 -4.88 12.96 10.46
N VAL A 126 -5.13 13.33 9.20
CA VAL A 126 -5.79 14.59 8.83
C VAL A 126 -7.02 14.32 7.97
N ASN A 127 -8.13 14.98 8.30
CA ASN A 127 -9.34 14.93 7.49
C ASN A 127 -9.18 15.86 6.28
N LYS A 128 -9.22 15.29 5.07
CA LYS A 128 -9.07 16.00 3.79
C LYS A 128 -10.40 16.14 3.04
N GLY A 129 -11.52 15.77 3.66
CA GLY A 129 -12.86 15.88 3.11
C GLY A 129 -13.73 14.68 3.48
N LYS A 130 -15.02 14.72 3.09
CA LYS A 130 -16.04 13.73 3.46
C LYS A 130 -15.60 12.27 3.28
N ASN A 131 -14.83 11.97 2.23
CA ASN A 131 -14.36 10.61 1.93
C ASN A 131 -12.83 10.51 1.83
N PHE A 132 -12.07 11.50 2.32
CA PHE A 132 -10.61 11.51 2.15
C PHE A 132 -9.93 11.70 3.50
N LYS A 133 -9.18 10.69 3.94
CA LYS A 133 -8.39 10.73 5.18
C LYS A 133 -6.93 10.49 4.85
N ARG A 134 -6.07 11.37 5.36
CA ARG A 134 -4.63 11.30 5.16
C ARG A 134 -3.99 10.73 6.42
N VAL A 135 -3.14 9.74 6.26
CA VAL A 135 -2.35 9.14 7.34
C VAL A 135 -0.88 9.38 7.06
N TYR A 136 -0.18 9.93 8.04
CA TYR A 136 1.28 10.10 8.02
C TYR A 136 1.94 9.01 8.86
N PHE A 137 3.05 8.48 8.35
CA PHE A 137 3.82 7.44 9.04
C PHE A 137 5.33 7.61 8.84
N SER A 138 6.12 7.05 9.75
CA SER A 138 7.57 6.88 9.63
C SER A 138 7.97 5.40 9.76
N LEU A 139 9.25 5.10 9.54
CA LEU A 139 9.87 3.78 9.70
C LEU A 139 10.92 3.74 10.82
#